data_AF-A0A0U3QF85-F1
#
_entry.id   AF-A0A0U3QF85-F1
#
_cell.length_a   1.000
_cell.length_b   1.000
_cell.length_c   1.000
_cell.angle_alpha   90.00
_cell.angle_beta   90.00
_cell.angle_gamma   90.00
#
_symmetry.space_group_name_H-M   'P 1'
#
loop_
_entity.id
_entity.type
_entity.pdbx_description
1 polymer ?
#
loop_
_entity_poly.entity_id
_entity_poly.type
_entity_poly.pdbx_seq_one_letter_code
_entity_poly.pdbx_strand_id
1 'polypeptide(L)'
;MAALTLAVLLGTASPASAHATLLFTSPAADATVADSPKSLVLVFDQPVSLSGSSVRLKPATPVGTAALSQGNRTVTVPVRGTLAEGVRTVDWQVTARDGDIMTGSYRFAVGPRTVALASGQTTTAKDPAPTTALRWLLFTALALLLGEAATSRLAARVPDAPPRRPRSWALPAGLAGTAAAVALAALQVSQGSLASLTDSRPGVPALAEIAGFALATIAIALRRRTWAALPLTAVLIAEALRAHPQAEQAVAGSVLTFVHLAAAALWTGALIHVLRTLAAWRGDRAAARALLLAYARLAAWLFAAVVTTGVIAALLLVPLDDLATTTYGQVLLAKTALVAVAAGLAYAARHHLHRRATGRLPYRPARLEASVLAVVLAVSATLTVLRTPADAERPLSFAPPTTGPVVPAGTRAGEIGISARASTGQLIIDLTAPQIGGTGDQSYALSATLADPRGSKRRLALRGCGTGCFYTPLTWRKGTSRLTLTATAGEEWAGGRAGLTITWPPRPDAALLRETVAAMKKAPPFTLHELVTSNTARGLGDLKQLPLTGKEFLASEPYGSGTAPVITRLPDESGHRRLALAYPAEHTQLDLTLDESGRILHETLTAPNHLVTRTFVYPEPDEEEGHEH
;
A
#
# COMPACT_ATOMS: atom_id res chain seq x y z
N MET A 1 -0.40 -11.68 -35.01
CA MET A 1 -1.42 -10.89 -34.28
C MET A 1 -1.28 -11.00 -32.78
N ALA A 2 -1.40 -12.19 -32.14
CA ALA A 2 -1.35 -12.33 -30.67
C ALA A 2 -0.14 -11.65 -29.97
N ALA A 3 1.08 -11.80 -30.52
CA ALA A 3 2.28 -11.14 -30.01
C ALA A 3 2.28 -9.60 -30.20
N LEU A 4 1.61 -9.10 -31.24
CA LEU A 4 1.47 -7.67 -31.51
C LEU A 4 0.43 -7.03 -30.59
N THR A 5 -0.68 -7.72 -30.32
CA THR A 5 -1.67 -7.32 -29.29
C THR A 5 -1.07 -7.35 -27.89
N LEU A 6 -0.23 -8.34 -27.55
CA LEU A 6 0.48 -8.39 -26.27
C LEU A 6 1.49 -7.24 -26.15
N ALA A 7 2.25 -6.93 -27.21
CA ALA A 7 3.17 -5.80 -27.24
C ALA A 7 2.46 -4.43 -27.13
N VAL A 8 1.28 -4.27 -27.75
CA VAL A 8 0.47 -3.04 -27.67
C VAL A 8 -0.19 -2.88 -26.30
N LEU A 9 -0.64 -3.98 -25.67
CA LEU A 9 -1.17 -3.98 -24.29
C LEU A 9 -0.08 -3.71 -23.26
N LEU A 10 1.14 -4.23 -23.46
CA LEU A 10 2.29 -3.96 -22.58
C LEU A 10 2.90 -2.57 -22.79
N GLY A 11 2.83 -2.01 -24.01
CA GLY A 11 3.40 -0.71 -24.35
C GLY A 11 2.53 0.51 -23.99
N THR A 12 1.25 0.31 -23.65
CA THR A 12 0.32 1.39 -23.28
C THR A 12 -0.01 1.43 -21.78
N ALA A 13 0.45 0.44 -21.00
CA ALA A 13 0.38 0.50 -19.55
C ALA A 13 1.37 1.56 -19.05
N SER A 14 0.85 2.71 -18.60
CA SER A 14 1.63 3.62 -17.76
C SER A 14 2.27 2.82 -16.61
N PRO A 15 3.49 3.16 -16.13
CA PRO A 15 4.09 2.46 -15.00
C PRO A 15 3.16 2.61 -13.79
N ALA A 16 2.31 1.62 -13.55
CA ALA A 16 1.52 1.54 -12.36
C ALA A 16 2.49 1.25 -11.22
N SER A 17 2.68 2.23 -10.33
CA SER A 17 3.52 2.06 -9.15
C SER A 17 2.83 1.08 -8.18
N ALA A 18 3.17 -0.20 -8.36
CA ALA A 18 2.42 -1.37 -7.90
C ALA A 18 3.06 -2.09 -6.70
N HIS A 19 4.01 -1.46 -6.03
CA HIS A 19 4.85 -2.12 -5.03
C HIS A 19 4.91 -1.29 -3.73
N ALA A 20 5.53 -1.81 -2.65
CA ALA A 20 5.56 -1.15 -1.34
C ALA A 20 5.90 0.33 -1.47
N THR A 21 4.89 1.17 -1.24
CA THR A 21 4.98 2.60 -1.49
C THR A 21 5.38 3.26 -0.19
N LEU A 22 6.44 4.07 -0.26
CA LEU A 22 6.78 4.93 0.86
C LEU A 22 5.67 5.97 0.98
N LEU A 23 4.96 5.93 2.10
CA LEU A 23 3.86 6.86 2.33
C LEU A 23 4.32 8.05 3.15
N PHE A 24 5.13 7.85 4.19
CA PHE A 24 5.65 8.95 5.03
C PHE A 24 7.13 8.88 5.31
N THR A 25 7.66 10.05 5.64
CA THR A 25 8.99 10.21 6.18
C THR A 25 8.96 11.15 7.38
N SER A 26 9.86 10.90 8.34
CA SER A 26 10.23 11.87 9.36
C SER A 26 11.77 12.00 9.34
N PRO A 27 12.33 13.18 9.05
CA PRO A 27 11.66 14.41 8.64
C PRO A 27 10.77 14.25 7.40
N ALA A 28 9.69 15.03 7.33
CA ALA A 28 8.79 15.01 6.19
C ALA A 28 9.51 15.41 4.91
N ALA A 29 9.14 14.79 3.79
CA ALA A 29 9.68 15.13 2.48
C ALA A 29 9.40 16.60 2.17
N ASP A 30 10.42 17.28 1.64
CA ASP A 30 10.47 18.71 1.34
C ASP A 30 10.27 19.65 2.56
N ALA A 31 10.30 19.11 3.78
CA ALA A 31 10.20 19.91 5.00
C ALA A 31 11.54 20.52 5.42
N THR A 32 11.47 21.61 6.19
CA THR A 32 12.61 22.17 6.92
C THR A 32 12.44 21.86 8.40
N VAL A 33 13.46 21.26 9.02
CA VAL A 33 13.53 21.03 10.48
C VAL A 33 14.52 21.99 11.10
N ALA A 34 14.18 22.53 12.28
CA ALA A 34 15.04 23.49 12.98
C ALA A 34 16.37 22.86 13.41
N ASP A 35 16.31 21.64 13.94
CA ASP A 35 17.46 20.91 14.47
C ASP A 35 17.77 19.63 13.69
N SER A 36 19.00 19.13 13.84
CA SER A 36 19.40 17.84 13.30
C SER A 36 18.51 16.72 13.89
N PRO A 37 17.81 15.94 13.04
CA PRO A 37 16.99 14.83 13.51
C PRO A 37 17.87 13.73 14.12
N LYS A 38 17.39 13.10 15.21
CA LYS A 38 18.07 11.96 15.85
C LYS A 38 17.90 10.65 15.08
N SER A 39 16.90 10.57 14.21
CA SER A 39 16.57 9.40 13.40
C SER A 39 15.79 9.79 12.16
N LEU A 40 15.91 8.98 11.11
CA LEU A 40 15.02 8.97 9.97
C LEU A 40 13.95 7.90 10.17
N VAL A 41 12.68 8.22 9.92
CA VAL A 41 11.58 7.26 9.94
C VAL A 41 10.97 7.20 8.54
N LEU A 42 10.76 6.00 8.02
CA LEU A 42 10.15 5.74 6.72
C LEU A 42 8.96 4.80 6.94
N VAL A 43 7.79 5.14 6.43
CA VAL A 43 6.54 4.40 6.68
C VAL A 43 5.92 3.93 5.37
N PHE A 44 5.59 2.64 5.27
CA PHE A 44 5.16 1.97 4.04
C PHE A 44 3.71 1.46 4.10
N ASP A 45 3.08 1.40 2.93
CA ASP A 45 1.71 0.89 2.77
C ASP A 45 1.59 -0.64 2.88
N GLN A 46 2.72 -1.34 2.99
CA GLN A 46 2.83 -2.78 3.18
C GLN A 46 4.04 -3.11 4.07
N PRO A 47 4.05 -4.28 4.74
CA PRO A 47 5.22 -4.75 5.46
C PRO A 47 6.45 -4.90 4.56
N VAL A 48 7.60 -4.45 5.03
CA VAL A 48 8.90 -4.52 4.36
C VAL A 48 9.91 -5.30 5.20
N SER A 49 10.91 -5.89 4.56
CA SER A 49 12.07 -6.50 5.20
C SER A 49 13.27 -5.56 5.12
N LEU A 50 14.14 -5.61 6.14
CA LEU A 50 15.43 -4.90 6.13
C LEU A 50 16.59 -5.71 5.57
N SER A 51 16.38 -6.99 5.25
CA SER A 51 17.43 -7.88 4.74
C SER A 51 17.96 -7.36 3.40
N GLY A 52 19.20 -6.86 3.41
CA GLY A 52 19.84 -6.18 2.29
C GLY A 52 19.24 -4.79 1.93
N SER A 53 18.30 -4.30 2.71
CA SER A 53 17.76 -2.94 2.55
C SER A 53 18.78 -1.90 3.00
N SER A 54 18.60 -0.65 2.56
CA SER A 54 19.51 0.41 2.96
C SER A 54 18.88 1.78 2.97
N VAL A 55 19.33 2.62 3.89
CA VAL A 55 19.00 4.04 3.94
C VAL A 55 20.31 4.81 3.99
N ARG A 56 20.52 5.75 3.08
CA ARG A 56 21.74 6.56 2.96
C ARG A 56 21.38 8.04 2.98
N LEU A 57 22.14 8.82 3.74
CA LEU A 57 22.08 10.29 3.68
C LEU A 57 23.13 10.86 2.72
N LYS A 58 22.75 11.93 2.02
CA LYS A 58 23.65 12.80 1.23
C LYS A 58 23.47 14.27 1.68
N PRO A 59 24.55 15.06 1.86
CA PRO A 59 25.96 14.64 1.92
C PRO A 59 26.20 13.54 2.95
N ALA A 60 27.20 12.68 2.70
CA ALA A 60 27.41 11.44 3.44
C ALA A 60 27.52 11.72 4.95
N THR A 61 26.63 11.11 5.72
CA THR A 61 26.69 11.10 7.19
C THR A 61 26.39 9.69 7.66
N PRO A 62 27.16 9.13 8.62
CA PRO A 62 26.91 7.80 9.12
C PRO A 62 25.51 7.66 9.71
N VAL A 63 24.87 6.52 9.44
CA VAL A 63 23.59 6.14 10.04
C VAL A 63 23.77 4.87 10.89
N GLY A 64 22.84 4.67 11.81
CA GLY A 64 22.73 3.48 12.63
C GLY A 64 22.07 2.31 11.90
N THR A 65 21.96 1.19 12.61
CA THR A 65 21.23 0.01 12.13
C THR A 65 19.74 0.34 12.05
N ALA A 66 19.13 0.05 10.90
CA ALA A 66 17.69 0.21 10.72
C ALA A 66 16.92 -0.80 11.58
N ALA A 67 15.78 -0.37 12.14
CA ALA A 67 14.89 -1.21 12.93
C ALA A 67 13.46 -1.18 12.35
N LEU A 68 12.76 -2.31 12.43
CA LEU A 68 11.37 -2.46 12.01
C LEU A 68 10.43 -2.35 13.22
N SER A 69 9.30 -1.70 13.02
CA SER A 69 8.20 -1.66 13.99
C SER A 69 6.83 -1.69 13.28
N GLN A 70 5.75 -1.75 14.07
CA GLN A 70 4.36 -1.69 13.58
C GLN A 70 4.04 -2.71 12.48
N GLY A 71 4.29 -3.99 12.75
CA GLY A 71 4.06 -5.05 11.77
C GLY A 71 4.98 -4.97 10.55
N ASN A 72 6.21 -4.48 10.75
CA ASN A 72 7.25 -4.27 9.75
C ASN A 72 6.92 -3.21 8.67
N ARG A 73 6.05 -2.26 8.96
CA ARG A 73 5.66 -1.19 8.02
C ARG A 73 6.43 0.10 8.25
N THR A 74 7.13 0.21 9.38
CA THR A 74 7.90 1.39 9.77
C THR A 74 9.36 1.03 9.90
N VAL A 75 10.21 1.74 9.17
CA VAL A 75 11.66 1.62 9.20
C VAL A 75 12.23 2.84 9.91
N THR A 76 12.86 2.63 11.06
CA THR A 76 13.54 3.69 11.83
C THR A 76 15.04 3.51 11.73
N VAL A 77 15.75 4.57 11.33
CA VAL A 77 17.20 4.57 11.13
C VAL A 77 17.82 5.68 11.98
N PRO A 78 18.59 5.36 13.03
CA PRO A 78 19.28 6.37 13.83
C PRO A 78 20.26 7.19 12.96
N VAL A 79 20.35 8.50 13.18
CA VAL A 79 21.37 9.34 12.57
C VAL A 79 22.57 9.39 13.53
N ARG A 80 23.77 9.02 13.06
CA ARG A 80 24.97 9.05 13.90
C ARG A 80 25.72 10.37 13.68
N GLY A 81 25.64 11.24 14.68
CA GLY A 81 26.22 12.58 14.66
C GLY A 81 25.18 13.68 14.36
N THR A 82 25.65 14.92 14.30
CA THR A 82 24.82 16.09 14.03
C THR A 82 24.89 16.45 12.55
N LEU A 83 23.74 16.55 11.89
CA LEU A 83 23.66 17.04 10.52
C LEU A 83 23.94 18.54 10.51
N ALA A 84 24.93 18.96 9.72
CA ALA A 84 25.13 20.39 9.44
C ALA A 84 23.90 21.00 8.75
N GLU A 85 23.74 22.31 8.86
CA GLU A 85 22.67 23.04 8.19
C GLU A 85 22.72 22.84 6.66
N GLY A 86 21.54 22.85 6.03
CA GLY A 86 21.38 22.70 4.59
C GLY A 86 20.54 21.49 4.17
N VAL A 87 20.46 21.28 2.86
CA VAL A 87 19.59 20.26 2.25
C VAL A 87 20.22 18.87 2.35
N ARG A 88 19.41 17.92 2.81
CA ARG A 88 19.72 16.50 2.94
C ARG A 88 18.87 15.70 1.97
N THR A 89 19.48 14.69 1.36
CA THR A 89 18.77 13.70 0.53
C THR A 89 18.88 12.35 1.20
N VAL A 90 17.76 11.66 1.32
CA VAL A 90 17.67 10.31 1.86
C VAL A 90 17.36 9.37 0.70
N ASP A 91 18.34 8.56 0.32
CA ASP A 91 18.14 7.45 -0.62
C ASP A 91 17.80 6.21 0.19
N TRP A 92 16.74 5.51 -0.18
CA TRP A 92 16.32 4.29 0.50
C TRP A 92 16.06 3.16 -0.47
N GLN A 93 16.21 1.95 0.06
CA GLN A 93 15.92 0.69 -0.60
C GLN A 93 15.31 -0.24 0.44
N VAL A 94 14.15 -0.83 0.15
CA VAL A 94 13.50 -1.83 1.01
C VAL A 94 13.00 -3.01 0.20
N THR A 95 12.87 -4.18 0.82
CA THR A 95 12.30 -5.36 0.16
C THR A 95 10.86 -5.57 0.63
N ALA A 96 9.91 -5.54 -0.29
CA ALA A 96 8.50 -5.83 0.00
C ALA A 96 8.31 -7.30 0.41
N ARG A 97 7.12 -7.63 0.95
CA ARG A 97 6.84 -8.97 1.50
C ARG A 97 6.89 -10.10 0.46
N ASP A 98 6.57 -9.77 -0.79
CA ASP A 98 6.61 -10.65 -1.96
C ASP A 98 8.03 -10.87 -2.52
N GLY A 99 9.01 -10.10 -2.04
CA GLY A 99 10.41 -10.18 -2.44
C GLY A 99 10.86 -9.10 -3.41
N ASP A 100 9.97 -8.19 -3.83
CA ASP A 100 10.35 -7.11 -4.74
C ASP A 100 11.12 -5.99 -4.04
N ILE A 101 12.18 -5.52 -4.68
CA ILE A 101 13.04 -4.47 -4.15
C ILE A 101 12.55 -3.12 -4.61
N MET A 102 12.13 -2.29 -3.65
CA MET A 102 11.75 -0.91 -3.85
C MET A 102 12.89 0.04 -3.57
N THR A 103 12.99 1.08 -4.38
CA THR A 103 13.95 2.17 -4.17
C THR A 103 13.26 3.51 -4.25
N GLY A 104 13.80 4.49 -3.57
CA GLY A 104 13.32 5.85 -3.70
C GLY A 104 14.24 6.86 -3.05
N SER A 105 13.88 8.12 -3.20
CA SER A 105 14.58 9.22 -2.57
C SER A 105 13.63 10.33 -2.16
N TYR A 106 13.96 11.02 -1.07
CA TYR A 106 13.30 12.26 -0.65
C TYR A 106 14.33 13.24 -0.10
N ARG A 107 13.94 14.52 -0.01
CA ARG A 107 14.81 15.59 0.51
C ARG A 107 14.17 16.26 1.73
N PHE A 108 14.99 16.81 2.62
CA PHE A 108 14.58 17.71 3.70
C PHE A 108 15.70 18.70 3.98
N ALA A 109 15.42 19.82 4.64
CA ALA A 109 16.43 20.82 5.04
C ALA A 109 16.61 20.85 6.55
N VAL A 110 17.83 21.07 7.03
CA VAL A 110 18.16 21.30 8.44
C VAL A 110 18.58 22.76 8.62
N GLY A 111 18.02 23.43 9.61
CA GLY A 111 18.40 24.78 10.02
C GLY A 111 17.23 25.77 10.09
N PRO A 112 17.46 26.99 10.61
CA PRO A 112 16.42 27.96 10.95
C PRO A 112 15.79 28.66 9.75
N ARG A 113 16.34 28.47 8.53
CA ARG A 113 15.86 29.11 7.30
C ARG A 113 15.04 28.12 6.49
N THR A 114 13.80 28.49 6.18
CA THR A 114 12.95 27.73 5.26
C THR A 114 13.57 27.71 3.86
N VAL A 115 13.88 26.53 3.36
CA VAL A 115 14.37 26.32 1.99
C VAL A 115 13.23 25.72 1.16
N ALA A 116 12.88 26.36 0.03
CA ALA A 116 11.92 25.78 -0.89
C ALA A 116 12.55 24.57 -1.61
N LEU A 117 12.09 23.37 -1.28
CA LEU A 117 12.47 22.12 -1.92
C LEU A 117 11.38 21.75 -2.94
N ALA A 118 11.75 21.64 -4.22
CA ALA A 118 10.83 21.36 -5.32
C ALA A 118 11.20 20.05 -6.05
N SER A 119 11.41 18.98 -5.29
CA SER A 119 11.84 17.68 -5.85
C SER A 119 10.81 16.57 -5.66
N GLY A 120 9.93 16.67 -4.66
CA GLY A 120 8.97 15.62 -4.33
C GLY A 120 9.63 14.35 -3.79
N GLN A 121 8.80 13.43 -3.32
CA GLN A 121 9.22 12.06 -3.01
C GLN A 121 9.19 11.21 -4.27
N THR A 122 10.27 10.47 -4.52
CA THR A 122 10.32 9.49 -5.60
C THR A 122 10.26 8.09 -5.00
N THR A 123 9.34 7.27 -5.52
CA THR A 123 9.32 5.83 -5.27
C THR A 123 9.26 5.14 -6.62
N THR A 124 10.25 4.31 -6.90
CA THR A 124 10.32 3.52 -8.12
C THR A 124 10.57 2.06 -7.77
N ALA A 125 9.72 1.22 -8.32
CA ALA A 125 9.99 -0.20 -8.39
C ALA A 125 11.15 -0.46 -9.33
N LYS A 126 11.98 -1.46 -9.01
CA LYS A 126 12.95 -2.00 -9.96
C LYS A 126 12.19 -2.52 -11.20
N ASP A 127 12.79 -2.41 -12.38
CA ASP A 127 12.18 -2.85 -13.64
C ASP A 127 11.59 -4.28 -13.50
N PRO A 128 10.26 -4.46 -13.68
CA PRO A 128 9.61 -5.75 -13.52
C PRO A 128 9.86 -6.70 -14.69
N ALA A 129 10.39 -6.22 -15.82
CA ALA A 129 10.64 -7.01 -17.02
C ALA A 129 11.59 -8.20 -16.79
N PRO A 130 12.79 -8.04 -16.16
CA PRO A 130 13.67 -9.18 -15.86
C PRO A 130 13.00 -10.21 -14.95
N THR A 131 12.30 -9.77 -13.90
CA THR A 131 11.57 -10.66 -12.99
C THR A 131 10.50 -11.45 -13.74
N THR A 132 9.71 -10.76 -14.59
CA THR A 132 8.66 -11.40 -15.41
C THR A 132 9.25 -12.45 -16.35
N ALA A 133 10.35 -12.13 -17.05
CA ALA A 133 11.00 -13.03 -17.99
C ALA A 133 11.56 -14.28 -17.29
N LEU A 134 12.21 -14.11 -16.13
CA LEU A 134 12.77 -15.22 -15.36
C LEU A 134 11.66 -16.10 -14.76
N ARG A 135 10.55 -15.52 -14.28
CA ARG A 135 9.39 -16.27 -13.79
C ARG A 135 8.72 -17.05 -14.91
N TRP A 136 8.58 -16.46 -16.09
CA TRP A 136 8.09 -17.18 -17.27
C TRP A 136 9.00 -18.37 -17.64
N LEU A 137 10.32 -18.18 -17.58
CA LEU A 137 11.29 -19.26 -17.82
C LEU A 137 11.17 -20.37 -16.76
N LEU A 138 11.06 -19.99 -15.48
CA LEU A 138 10.87 -20.92 -14.36
C LEU A 138 9.60 -21.75 -14.53
N PHE A 139 8.46 -21.12 -14.82
CA PHE A 139 7.19 -21.83 -15.06
C PHE A 139 7.23 -22.70 -16.31
N THR A 140 7.92 -22.27 -17.35
CA THR A 140 8.11 -23.06 -18.58
C THR A 140 8.97 -24.30 -18.30
N ALA A 141 10.07 -24.16 -17.55
CA ALA A 141 10.91 -25.28 -17.12
C ALA A 141 10.11 -26.30 -16.30
N LEU A 142 9.33 -25.83 -15.33
CA LEU A 142 8.46 -26.67 -14.51
C LEU A 142 7.42 -27.42 -15.36
N ALA A 143 6.74 -26.71 -16.28
CA ALA A 143 5.78 -27.31 -17.19
C ALA A 143 6.43 -28.40 -18.06
N LEU A 144 7.59 -28.14 -18.66
CA LEU A 144 8.28 -29.12 -19.51
C LEU A 144 8.69 -30.38 -18.73
N LEU A 145 9.17 -30.22 -17.49
CA LEU A 145 9.58 -31.34 -16.62
C LEU A 145 8.38 -32.21 -16.21
N LEU A 146 7.32 -31.59 -15.68
CA LEU A 146 6.10 -32.29 -15.26
C LEU A 146 5.37 -32.91 -16.46
N GLY A 147 5.31 -32.19 -17.57
CA GLY A 147 4.69 -32.61 -18.81
C GLY A 147 5.37 -33.82 -19.47
N GLU A 148 6.71 -33.82 -19.53
CA GLU A 148 7.47 -34.98 -20.01
C GLU A 148 7.26 -36.19 -19.10
N ALA A 149 7.28 -36.02 -17.77
CA ALA A 149 7.04 -37.12 -16.83
C ALA A 149 5.62 -37.70 -16.95
N ALA A 150 4.60 -36.85 -17.02
CA ALA A 150 3.21 -37.26 -17.16
C ALA A 150 2.95 -37.95 -18.51
N THR A 151 3.43 -37.37 -19.61
CA THR A 151 3.23 -37.92 -20.95
C THR A 151 4.00 -39.22 -21.15
N SER A 152 5.20 -39.36 -20.58
CA SER A 152 5.95 -40.62 -20.62
C SER A 152 5.18 -41.76 -19.95
N ARG A 153 4.51 -41.49 -18.81
CA ARG A 153 3.64 -42.46 -18.12
C ARG A 153 2.40 -42.80 -18.96
N LEU A 154 1.76 -41.81 -19.59
CA LEU A 154 0.63 -42.05 -20.48
C LEU A 154 1.03 -42.88 -21.70
N ALA A 155 2.14 -42.53 -22.34
CA ALA A 155 2.63 -43.19 -23.55
C ALA A 155 3.25 -44.58 -23.28
N ALA A 156 3.52 -44.93 -22.02
CA ALA A 156 3.86 -46.29 -21.61
C ALA A 156 2.62 -47.18 -21.42
N ARG A 157 1.44 -46.59 -21.20
CA ARG A 157 0.16 -47.31 -21.08
C ARG A 157 -0.57 -47.49 -22.40
N VAL A 158 -0.04 -46.94 -23.50
CA VAL A 158 -0.63 -47.09 -24.84
C VAL A 158 -0.25 -48.47 -25.38
N PRO A 159 -1.23 -49.31 -25.78
CA PRO A 159 -0.96 -50.60 -26.44
C PRO A 159 -0.17 -50.40 -27.74
N ASP A 160 0.77 -51.30 -28.00
CA ASP A 160 1.63 -51.30 -29.20
C ASP A 160 2.35 -49.96 -29.46
N ALA A 161 2.70 -49.26 -28.38
CA ALA A 161 3.39 -47.98 -28.46
C ALA A 161 4.75 -48.15 -29.18
N PRO A 162 5.02 -47.35 -30.24
CA PRO A 162 6.29 -47.41 -30.95
C PRO A 162 7.48 -47.18 -30.01
N PRO A 163 8.62 -47.87 -30.20
CA PRO A 163 9.81 -47.70 -29.37
C PRO A 163 10.44 -46.31 -29.56
N ARG A 164 10.13 -45.61 -30.66
CA ARG A 164 10.63 -44.28 -30.97
C ARG A 164 10.10 -43.26 -29.95
N ARG A 165 11.00 -42.60 -29.22
CA ARG A 165 10.68 -41.51 -28.30
C ARG A 165 11.33 -40.20 -28.78
N PRO A 166 10.68 -39.04 -28.59
CA PRO A 166 11.32 -37.76 -28.87
C PRO A 166 12.52 -37.54 -27.94
N ARG A 167 13.53 -36.78 -28.40
CA ARG A 167 14.69 -36.40 -27.57
C ARG A 167 14.22 -35.74 -26.28
N SER A 168 14.67 -36.20 -25.12
CA SER A 168 14.27 -35.62 -23.82
C SER A 168 14.64 -34.14 -23.74
N TRP A 169 13.72 -33.31 -23.24
CA TRP A 169 14.00 -31.91 -22.90
C TRP A 169 14.16 -31.72 -21.38
N ALA A 170 14.08 -32.79 -20.60
CA ALA A 170 14.11 -32.72 -19.14
C ALA A 170 15.43 -32.13 -18.60
N LEU A 171 16.59 -32.52 -19.16
CA LEU A 171 17.88 -31.97 -18.72
C LEU A 171 18.04 -30.46 -19.02
N PRO A 172 17.85 -29.98 -20.27
CA PRO A 172 17.92 -28.54 -20.54
C PRO A 172 16.84 -27.74 -19.81
N ALA A 173 15.63 -28.30 -19.63
CA ALA A 173 14.58 -27.65 -18.83
C ALA A 173 14.97 -27.54 -17.35
N GLY A 174 15.56 -28.58 -16.77
CA GLY A 174 16.07 -28.56 -15.40
C GLY A 174 17.15 -27.50 -15.20
N LEU A 175 18.15 -27.47 -16.10
CA LEU A 175 19.22 -26.46 -16.07
C LEU A 175 18.67 -25.04 -16.23
N ALA A 176 17.72 -24.82 -17.15
CA ALA A 176 17.09 -23.53 -17.34
C ALA A 176 16.26 -23.10 -16.12
N GLY A 177 15.56 -24.04 -15.47
CA GLY A 177 14.85 -23.80 -14.21
C GLY A 177 15.79 -23.42 -13.06
N THR A 178 16.92 -24.12 -12.92
CA THR A 178 17.95 -23.77 -11.93
C THR A 178 18.53 -22.39 -12.21
N ALA A 179 18.89 -22.09 -13.47
CA ALA A 179 19.41 -20.79 -13.85
C ALA A 179 18.41 -19.66 -13.58
N ALA A 180 17.12 -19.88 -13.89
CA ALA A 180 16.05 -18.92 -13.63
C ALA A 180 15.88 -18.66 -12.13
N ALA A 181 15.85 -19.72 -11.31
CA ALA A 181 15.71 -19.62 -9.85
C ALA A 181 16.92 -18.90 -9.22
N VAL A 182 18.15 -19.21 -9.67
CA VAL A 182 19.36 -18.53 -9.21
C VAL A 182 19.34 -17.05 -9.61
N ALA A 183 18.95 -16.73 -10.84
CA ALA A 183 18.85 -15.35 -11.30
C ALA A 183 17.76 -14.57 -10.52
N LEU A 184 16.62 -15.19 -10.22
CA LEU A 184 15.58 -14.58 -9.38
C LEU A 184 16.08 -14.32 -7.96
N ALA A 185 16.77 -15.27 -7.34
CA ALA A 185 17.39 -15.06 -6.04
C ALA A 185 18.46 -13.95 -6.09
N ALA A 186 19.26 -13.89 -7.16
CA ALA A 186 20.25 -12.83 -7.35
C ALA A 186 19.62 -11.44 -7.49
N LEU A 187 18.41 -11.33 -8.05
CA LEU A 187 17.66 -10.08 -8.09
C LEU A 187 17.22 -9.59 -6.70
N GLN A 188 17.07 -10.50 -5.73
CA GLN A 188 16.73 -10.22 -4.33
C GLN A 188 17.96 -9.88 -3.47
N VAL A 189 19.16 -10.31 -3.88
CA VAL A 189 20.41 -9.99 -3.17
C VAL A 189 20.73 -8.51 -3.37
N SER A 190 20.66 -7.75 -2.29
CA SER A 190 21.02 -6.35 -2.28
C SER A 190 22.32 -6.09 -1.51
N GLN A 191 23.14 -5.21 -2.08
CA GLN A 191 24.50 -4.88 -1.62
C GLN A 191 25.47 -6.07 -1.49
N GLY A 192 25.20 -7.18 -2.19
CA GLY A 192 26.08 -8.35 -2.22
C GLY A 192 26.01 -9.26 -0.97
N SER A 193 25.07 -9.03 -0.04
CA SER A 193 24.92 -9.89 1.14
C SER A 193 24.00 -11.08 0.86
N LEU A 194 24.57 -12.30 0.91
CA LEU A 194 23.81 -13.55 0.78
C LEU A 194 22.92 -13.85 1.98
N ALA A 195 23.16 -13.22 3.14
CA ALA A 195 22.31 -13.35 4.33
C ALA A 195 20.86 -12.90 4.05
N SER A 196 20.66 -12.04 3.05
CA SER A 196 19.33 -11.65 2.58
C SER A 196 18.47 -12.83 2.10
N LEU A 197 19.09 -13.93 1.66
CA LEU A 197 18.37 -15.13 1.20
C LEU A 197 17.95 -16.06 2.36
N THR A 198 18.68 -16.04 3.49
CA THR A 198 18.35 -16.88 4.66
C THR A 198 17.49 -16.13 5.67
N ASP A 199 17.69 -14.83 5.80
CA ASP A 199 17.09 -14.03 6.87
C ASP A 199 15.77 -13.37 6.44
N SER A 200 15.44 -13.44 5.15
CA SER A 200 14.21 -12.89 4.60
C SER A 200 13.16 -13.98 4.35
N ARG A 201 11.90 -13.64 4.63
CA ARG A 201 10.74 -14.50 4.30
C ARG A 201 10.67 -14.91 2.82
N PRO A 202 10.93 -14.04 1.82
CA PRO A 202 10.92 -14.44 0.41
C PRO A 202 12.16 -15.25 0.00
N GLY A 203 13.28 -15.14 0.72
CA GLY A 203 14.53 -15.83 0.40
C GLY A 203 14.47 -17.35 0.62
N VAL A 204 13.76 -17.81 1.66
CA VAL A 204 13.63 -19.26 1.96
C VAL A 204 12.93 -20.03 0.82
N PRO A 205 11.77 -19.58 0.29
CA PRO A 205 11.19 -20.16 -0.93
C PRO A 205 12.14 -20.12 -2.13
N ALA A 206 12.89 -19.03 -2.34
CA ALA A 206 13.84 -18.93 -3.46
C ALA A 206 14.96 -19.98 -3.38
N LEU A 207 15.50 -20.23 -2.17
CA LEU A 207 16.49 -21.29 -1.94
C LEU A 207 15.88 -22.68 -2.18
N ALA A 208 14.64 -22.91 -1.75
CA ALA A 208 13.93 -24.16 -2.00
C ALA A 208 13.67 -24.40 -3.50
N GLU A 209 13.37 -23.34 -4.27
CA GLU A 209 13.23 -23.41 -5.74
C GLU A 209 14.57 -23.78 -6.41
N ILE A 210 15.68 -23.15 -6.02
CA ILE A 210 17.03 -23.47 -6.52
C ILE A 210 17.37 -24.93 -6.24
N ALA A 211 17.23 -25.36 -4.98
CA ALA A 211 17.53 -26.73 -4.57
C ALA A 211 16.62 -27.74 -5.28
N GLY A 212 15.33 -27.43 -5.42
CA GLY A 212 14.36 -28.26 -6.12
C GLY A 212 14.72 -28.47 -7.59
N PHE A 213 14.99 -27.42 -8.36
CA PHE A 213 15.41 -27.59 -9.75
C PHE A 213 16.78 -28.27 -9.89
N ALA A 214 17.75 -27.94 -9.03
CA ALA A 214 19.08 -28.56 -9.06
C ALA A 214 19.01 -30.06 -8.77
N LEU A 215 18.32 -30.47 -7.69
CA LEU A 215 18.14 -31.88 -7.33
C LEU A 215 17.33 -32.65 -8.39
N ALA A 216 16.31 -32.04 -8.98
CA ALA A 216 15.58 -32.63 -10.10
C ALA A 216 16.52 -32.86 -11.31
N THR A 217 17.35 -31.87 -11.64
CA THR A 217 18.32 -31.94 -12.73
C THR A 217 19.35 -33.05 -12.50
N ILE A 218 19.90 -33.14 -11.27
CA ILE A 218 20.82 -34.21 -10.87
C ILE A 218 20.15 -35.58 -10.98
N ALA A 219 18.93 -35.74 -10.45
CA ALA A 219 18.19 -36.99 -10.56
C ALA A 219 17.94 -37.42 -12.02
N ILE A 220 17.64 -36.45 -12.90
CA ILE A 220 17.46 -36.68 -14.35
C ILE A 220 18.79 -37.08 -15.01
N ALA A 221 19.89 -36.39 -14.69
CA ALA A 221 21.23 -36.69 -15.22
C ALA A 221 21.71 -38.09 -14.79
N LEU A 222 21.44 -38.49 -13.54
CA LEU A 222 21.71 -39.82 -13.00
C LEU A 222 20.71 -40.90 -13.48
N ARG A 223 19.82 -40.57 -14.44
CA ARG A 223 18.77 -41.45 -14.99
C ARG A 223 17.75 -41.96 -13.95
N ARG A 224 17.72 -41.40 -12.74
CA ARG A 224 16.74 -41.70 -11.68
C ARG A 224 15.52 -40.77 -11.77
N ARG A 225 14.85 -40.75 -12.93
CA ARG A 225 13.78 -39.78 -13.24
C ARG A 225 12.61 -39.79 -12.25
N THR A 226 12.31 -40.92 -11.61
CA THR A 226 11.24 -40.99 -10.58
C THR A 226 11.57 -40.16 -9.34
N TRP A 227 12.85 -40.01 -9.02
CA TRP A 227 13.32 -39.24 -7.86
C TRP A 227 13.20 -37.72 -8.09
N ALA A 228 13.05 -37.27 -9.35
CA ALA A 228 12.82 -35.85 -9.66
C ALA A 228 11.43 -35.36 -9.25
N ALA A 229 10.47 -36.25 -8.95
CA ALA A 229 9.11 -35.86 -8.56
C ALA A 229 9.05 -35.10 -7.22
N LEU A 230 9.82 -35.57 -6.22
CA LEU A 230 9.89 -34.96 -4.89
C LEU A 230 10.44 -33.52 -4.93
N PRO A 231 11.61 -33.25 -5.52
CA PRO A 231 12.14 -31.89 -5.57
C PRO A 231 11.29 -30.95 -6.45
N LEU A 232 10.64 -31.43 -7.52
CA LEU A 232 9.69 -30.61 -8.29
C LEU A 232 8.42 -30.27 -7.51
N THR A 233 7.98 -31.16 -6.61
CA THR A 233 6.87 -30.86 -5.70
C THR A 233 7.28 -29.80 -4.69
N ALA A 234 8.52 -29.84 -4.21
CA ALA A 234 9.07 -28.79 -3.35
C ALA A 234 9.10 -27.41 -4.04
N VAL A 235 9.44 -27.35 -5.34
CA VAL A 235 9.33 -26.11 -6.14
C VAL A 235 7.89 -25.58 -6.16
N LEU A 236 6.89 -26.44 -6.41
CA LEU A 236 5.48 -26.04 -6.39
C LEU A 236 5.03 -25.49 -5.03
N ILE A 237 5.49 -26.10 -3.93
CA ILE A 237 5.17 -25.65 -2.57
C ILE A 237 5.84 -24.31 -2.28
N ALA A 238 7.12 -24.15 -2.64
CA ALA A 238 7.85 -22.90 -2.45
C ALA A 238 7.16 -21.73 -3.20
N GLU A 239 6.76 -21.97 -4.44
CA GLU A 239 6.02 -20.99 -5.25
C GLU A 239 4.67 -20.60 -4.61
N ALA A 240 3.92 -21.60 -4.14
CA ALA A 240 2.64 -21.40 -3.48
C ALA A 240 2.74 -20.57 -2.20
N LEU A 241 3.74 -20.87 -1.36
CA LEU A 241 4.00 -20.13 -0.13
C LEU A 241 4.41 -18.68 -0.42
N ARG A 242 5.20 -18.45 -1.47
CA ARG A 242 5.61 -17.11 -1.86
C ARG A 242 4.46 -16.28 -2.41
N ALA A 243 3.50 -16.88 -3.12
CA ALA A 243 2.36 -16.17 -3.69
C ALA A 243 1.36 -15.65 -2.64
N HIS A 244 1.30 -16.25 -1.45
CA HIS A 244 0.38 -15.84 -0.38
C HIS A 244 1.10 -15.64 0.96
N PRO A 245 1.91 -14.58 1.09
CA PRO A 245 2.71 -14.39 2.28
C PRO A 245 1.88 -13.93 3.49
N GLN A 246 0.61 -13.52 3.30
CA GLN A 246 -0.27 -12.87 4.28
C GLN A 246 -0.86 -13.84 5.32
N ALA A 247 -0.74 -13.54 6.62
CA ALA A 247 -1.10 -14.47 7.70
C ALA A 247 -2.60 -14.83 7.75
N GLU A 248 -3.49 -13.91 7.35
CA GLU A 248 -4.95 -14.11 7.41
C GLU A 248 -5.47 -15.10 6.37
N GLN A 249 -4.75 -15.32 5.26
CA GLN A 249 -5.16 -16.22 4.17
C GLN A 249 -4.06 -17.18 3.70
N ALA A 250 -2.94 -17.27 4.44
CA ALA A 250 -1.72 -17.95 4.00
C ALA A 250 -1.97 -19.40 3.56
N VAL A 251 -2.75 -20.16 4.34
CA VAL A 251 -2.95 -21.59 4.07
C VAL A 251 -3.88 -21.80 2.88
N ALA A 252 -5.08 -21.21 2.90
CA ALA A 252 -6.07 -21.38 1.83
C ALA A 252 -5.54 -20.86 0.48
N GLY A 253 -4.93 -19.68 0.47
CA GLY A 253 -4.31 -19.11 -0.73
C GLY A 253 -3.16 -19.98 -1.27
N SER A 254 -2.25 -20.43 -0.41
CA SER A 254 -1.13 -21.30 -0.83
C SER A 254 -1.64 -22.62 -1.42
N VAL A 255 -2.61 -23.28 -0.79
CA VAL A 255 -3.20 -24.52 -1.32
C VAL A 255 -3.84 -24.28 -2.68
N LEU A 256 -4.59 -23.18 -2.82
CA LEU A 256 -5.24 -22.80 -4.07
C LEU A 256 -4.21 -22.59 -5.20
N THR A 257 -3.13 -21.86 -4.91
CA THR A 257 -2.04 -21.61 -5.86
C THR A 257 -1.28 -22.89 -6.21
N PHE A 258 -1.01 -23.76 -5.24
CA PHE A 258 -0.36 -25.06 -5.49
C PHE A 258 -1.16 -25.88 -6.50
N VAL A 259 -2.48 -26.03 -6.27
CA VAL A 259 -3.36 -26.80 -7.17
C VAL A 259 -3.45 -26.14 -8.54
N HIS A 260 -3.63 -24.82 -8.59
CA HIS A 260 -3.73 -24.06 -9.86
C HIS A 260 -2.46 -24.21 -10.70
N LEU A 261 -1.29 -23.98 -10.09
CA LEU A 261 0.00 -24.02 -10.77
C LEU A 261 0.36 -25.45 -11.21
N ALA A 262 0.18 -26.45 -10.35
CA ALA A 262 0.44 -27.83 -10.70
C ALA A 262 -0.42 -28.26 -11.89
N ALA A 263 -1.72 -27.92 -11.88
CA ALA A 263 -2.63 -28.25 -12.96
C ALA A 263 -2.28 -27.52 -14.27
N ALA A 264 -1.97 -26.22 -14.21
CA ALA A 264 -1.58 -25.43 -15.38
C ALA A 264 -0.24 -25.89 -16.00
N ALA A 265 0.75 -26.20 -15.17
CA ALA A 265 2.05 -26.70 -15.59
C ALA A 265 1.93 -28.08 -16.24
N LEU A 266 1.16 -28.99 -15.63
CA LEU A 266 0.87 -30.31 -16.21
C LEU A 266 0.11 -30.19 -17.53
N TRP A 267 -0.91 -29.32 -17.63
CA TRP A 267 -1.72 -29.15 -18.84
C TRP A 267 -0.85 -28.66 -20.01
N THR A 268 -0.12 -27.57 -19.79
CA THR A 268 0.74 -26.95 -20.81
C THR A 268 1.88 -27.88 -21.22
N GLY A 269 2.59 -28.43 -20.24
CA GLY A 269 3.72 -29.31 -20.47
C GLY A 269 3.36 -30.61 -21.16
N ALA A 270 2.27 -31.26 -20.72
CA ALA A 270 1.83 -32.51 -21.31
C ALA A 270 1.39 -32.31 -22.76
N LEU A 271 0.71 -31.21 -23.10
CA LEU A 271 0.36 -30.91 -24.49
C LEU A 271 1.59 -30.81 -25.38
N ILE A 272 2.60 -30.05 -24.95
CA ILE A 272 3.86 -29.88 -25.69
C ILE A 272 4.53 -31.23 -25.90
N HIS A 273 4.65 -32.04 -24.85
CA HIS A 273 5.31 -33.34 -24.96
C HIS A 273 4.49 -34.36 -25.78
N VAL A 274 3.16 -34.33 -25.70
CA VAL A 274 2.26 -35.11 -26.56
C VAL A 274 2.50 -34.74 -28.02
N LEU A 275 2.46 -33.45 -28.39
CA LEU A 275 2.70 -33.01 -29.76
C LEU A 275 4.05 -33.48 -30.32
N ARG A 276 5.10 -33.50 -29.49
CA ARG A 276 6.43 -34.01 -29.86
C ARG A 276 6.44 -35.53 -30.01
N THR A 277 5.75 -36.25 -29.14
CA THR A 277 5.59 -37.71 -29.23
C THR A 277 4.80 -38.09 -30.48
N LEU A 278 3.72 -37.38 -30.79
CA LEU A 278 2.95 -37.58 -32.02
C LEU A 278 3.77 -37.27 -33.28
N ALA A 279 4.74 -36.35 -33.20
CA ALA A 279 5.67 -36.09 -34.30
C ALA A 279 6.69 -37.24 -34.48
N ALA A 280 7.09 -37.92 -33.41
CA ALA A 280 7.91 -39.12 -33.48
C ALA A 280 7.11 -40.35 -33.97
N TRP A 281 5.80 -40.38 -33.71
CA TRP A 281 4.86 -41.45 -34.07
C TRP A 281 4.06 -41.18 -35.35
N ARG A 282 4.59 -40.38 -36.29
CA ARG A 282 3.87 -39.99 -37.52
C ARG A 282 3.42 -41.19 -38.39
N GLY A 283 4.06 -42.35 -38.25
CA GLY A 283 3.68 -43.60 -38.93
C GLY A 283 2.60 -44.41 -38.22
N ASP A 284 2.37 -44.17 -36.93
CA ASP A 284 1.64 -45.06 -36.04
C ASP A 284 0.35 -44.40 -35.53
N ARG A 285 -0.62 -44.25 -36.45
CA ARG A 285 -1.85 -43.46 -36.19
C ARG A 285 -2.69 -43.98 -35.03
N ALA A 286 -2.72 -45.31 -34.82
CA ALA A 286 -3.47 -45.93 -33.73
C ALA A 286 -2.89 -45.55 -32.36
N ALA A 287 -1.58 -45.72 -32.18
CA ALA A 287 -0.88 -45.32 -30.96
C ALA A 287 -0.97 -43.81 -30.71
N ALA A 288 -0.82 -43.00 -31.77
CA ALA A 288 -0.98 -41.54 -31.71
C ALA A 288 -2.39 -41.12 -31.26
N ARG A 289 -3.44 -41.77 -31.78
CA ARG A 289 -4.84 -41.54 -31.38
C ARG A 289 -5.08 -41.95 -29.93
N ALA A 290 -4.59 -43.12 -29.51
CA ALA A 290 -4.72 -43.60 -28.14
C ALA A 290 -4.07 -42.65 -27.12
N LEU A 291 -2.86 -42.15 -27.43
CA LEU A 291 -2.18 -41.15 -26.60
C LEU A 291 -2.99 -39.84 -26.50
N LEU A 292 -3.53 -39.35 -27.62
CA LEU A 292 -4.37 -38.15 -27.64
C LEU A 292 -5.63 -38.29 -26.81
N LEU A 293 -6.31 -39.45 -26.84
CA LEU A 293 -7.49 -39.72 -26.01
C LEU A 293 -7.13 -39.79 -24.52
N ALA A 294 -6.03 -40.44 -24.17
CA ALA A 294 -5.54 -40.51 -22.79
C ALA A 294 -5.19 -39.12 -22.25
N TYR A 295 -4.51 -38.30 -23.07
CA TYR A 295 -4.22 -36.90 -22.76
C TYR A 295 -5.51 -36.07 -22.64
N ALA A 296 -6.47 -36.23 -23.55
CA ALA A 296 -7.73 -35.48 -23.51
C ALA A 296 -8.51 -35.69 -22.20
N ARG A 297 -8.51 -36.94 -21.67
CA ARG A 297 -9.12 -37.25 -20.36
C ARG A 297 -8.39 -36.58 -19.20
N LEU A 298 -7.05 -36.59 -19.21
CA LEU A 298 -6.24 -35.89 -18.22
C LEU A 298 -6.48 -34.37 -18.29
N ALA A 299 -6.42 -33.80 -19.49
CA ALA A 299 -6.60 -32.37 -19.72
C ALA A 299 -7.99 -31.86 -19.31
N ALA A 300 -9.03 -32.69 -19.31
CA ALA A 300 -10.35 -32.32 -18.80
C ALA A 300 -10.31 -32.04 -17.28
N TRP A 301 -9.68 -32.91 -16.50
CA TRP A 301 -9.53 -32.74 -15.06
C TRP A 301 -8.60 -31.58 -14.72
N LEU A 302 -7.48 -31.43 -15.45
CA LEU A 302 -6.56 -30.31 -15.25
C LEU A 302 -7.24 -28.98 -15.56
N PHE A 303 -8.03 -28.89 -16.64
CA PHE A 303 -8.81 -27.70 -16.96
C PHE A 303 -9.82 -27.36 -15.88
N ALA A 304 -10.59 -28.35 -15.38
CA ALA A 304 -11.53 -28.15 -14.29
C ALA A 304 -10.84 -27.58 -13.05
N ALA A 305 -9.69 -28.16 -12.66
CA ALA A 305 -8.89 -27.65 -11.54
C ALA A 305 -8.43 -26.21 -11.76
N VAL A 306 -7.89 -25.87 -12.94
CA VAL A 306 -7.45 -24.50 -13.28
C VAL A 306 -8.60 -23.50 -13.22
N VAL A 307 -9.76 -23.83 -13.78
CA VAL A 307 -10.94 -22.95 -13.78
C VAL A 307 -11.49 -22.75 -12.38
N THR A 308 -11.73 -23.84 -11.64
CA THR A 308 -12.28 -23.75 -10.27
C THR A 308 -11.36 -22.95 -9.37
N THR A 309 -10.06 -23.26 -9.36
CA THR A 309 -9.11 -22.53 -8.52
C THR A 309 -8.91 -21.09 -8.97
N GLY A 310 -8.93 -20.82 -10.28
CA GLY A 310 -8.81 -19.47 -10.83
C GLY A 310 -10.02 -18.58 -10.51
N VAL A 311 -11.24 -19.11 -10.57
CA VAL A 311 -12.47 -18.38 -10.21
C VAL A 311 -12.49 -18.06 -8.72
N ILE A 312 -12.17 -19.04 -7.87
CA ILE A 312 -12.07 -18.81 -6.41
C ILE A 312 -11.03 -17.73 -6.12
N ALA A 313 -9.84 -17.80 -6.74
CA ALA A 313 -8.79 -16.81 -6.54
C ALA A 313 -9.25 -15.41 -6.98
N ALA A 314 -9.87 -15.29 -8.17
CA ALA A 314 -10.34 -14.01 -8.69
C ALA A 314 -11.39 -13.35 -7.76
N LEU A 315 -12.34 -14.12 -7.25
CA LEU A 315 -13.38 -13.63 -6.35
C LEU A 315 -12.84 -13.22 -4.97
N LEU A 316 -11.74 -13.83 -4.51
CA LEU A 316 -11.10 -13.48 -3.25
C LEU A 316 -10.18 -12.27 -3.35
N LEU A 317 -9.61 -11.99 -4.53
CA LEU A 317 -8.55 -11.00 -4.71
C LEU A 317 -8.99 -9.69 -5.37
N VAL A 318 -10.09 -9.67 -6.13
CA VAL A 318 -10.45 -8.53 -6.98
C VAL A 318 -11.92 -8.14 -6.82
N PRO A 319 -12.21 -6.94 -6.25
CA PRO A 319 -13.54 -6.35 -6.33
C PRO A 319 -13.97 -6.16 -7.79
N LEU A 320 -15.26 -6.36 -8.09
CA LEU A 320 -15.76 -6.31 -9.47
C LEU A 320 -15.52 -4.95 -10.15
N ASP A 321 -15.59 -3.86 -9.38
CA ASP A 321 -15.35 -2.50 -9.85
C ASP A 321 -13.89 -2.25 -10.25
N ASP A 322 -12.96 -3.02 -9.69
CA ASP A 322 -11.53 -2.93 -9.96
C ASP A 322 -11.09 -3.73 -11.19
N LEU A 323 -11.95 -4.61 -11.71
CA LEU A 323 -11.61 -5.55 -12.77
C LEU A 323 -11.31 -4.85 -14.10
N ALA A 324 -11.99 -3.76 -14.42
CA ALA A 324 -11.81 -3.00 -15.65
C ALA A 324 -10.91 -1.76 -15.48
N THR A 325 -10.81 -1.25 -14.26
CA THR A 325 -10.15 0.04 -13.94
C THR A 325 -8.69 -0.13 -13.55
N THR A 326 -8.31 -1.28 -12.98
CA THR A 326 -6.94 -1.55 -12.54
C THR A 326 -6.13 -2.33 -13.59
N THR A 327 -4.82 -2.10 -13.64
CA THR A 327 -3.91 -2.87 -14.51
C THR A 327 -3.95 -4.36 -14.21
N TYR A 328 -4.03 -4.73 -12.92
CA TYR A 328 -4.16 -6.13 -12.51
C TYR A 328 -5.44 -6.77 -13.07
N GLY A 329 -6.58 -6.08 -12.91
CA GLY A 329 -7.87 -6.52 -13.45
C GLY A 329 -7.84 -6.70 -14.97
N GLN A 330 -7.26 -5.74 -15.71
CA GLN A 330 -7.13 -5.80 -17.16
C GLN A 330 -6.27 -6.98 -17.63
N VAL A 331 -5.15 -7.24 -16.97
CA VAL A 331 -4.28 -8.39 -17.27
C VAL A 331 -4.96 -9.71 -16.91
N LEU A 332 -5.73 -9.76 -15.81
CA LEU A 332 -6.54 -10.92 -15.43
C LEU A 332 -7.64 -11.22 -16.46
N LEU A 333 -8.33 -10.19 -16.97
CA LEU A 333 -9.29 -10.31 -18.06
C LEU A 333 -8.62 -10.87 -19.33
N ALA A 334 -7.45 -10.34 -19.71
CA ALA A 334 -6.68 -10.84 -20.84
C ALA A 334 -6.28 -12.32 -20.67
N LYS A 335 -5.80 -12.71 -19.48
CA LYS A 335 -5.51 -14.12 -19.14
C LYS A 335 -6.76 -14.99 -19.29
N THR A 336 -7.89 -14.53 -18.78
CA THR A 336 -9.16 -15.26 -18.82
C THR A 336 -9.65 -15.47 -20.26
N ALA A 337 -9.56 -14.44 -21.10
CA ALA A 337 -9.87 -14.54 -22.53
C ALA A 337 -8.95 -15.54 -23.26
N LEU A 338 -7.64 -15.50 -22.98
CA LEU A 338 -6.68 -16.46 -23.55
C LEU A 338 -6.96 -17.90 -23.12
N VAL A 339 -7.32 -18.13 -21.85
CA VAL A 339 -7.73 -19.46 -21.36
C VAL A 339 -9.01 -19.93 -22.03
N ALA A 340 -9.99 -19.05 -22.26
CA ALA A 340 -11.20 -19.38 -23.01
C ALA A 340 -10.89 -19.78 -24.46
N VAL A 341 -9.96 -19.09 -25.13
CA VAL A 341 -9.48 -19.46 -26.47
C VAL A 341 -8.80 -20.84 -26.45
N ALA A 342 -7.92 -21.11 -25.48
CA ALA A 342 -7.28 -22.41 -25.32
C ALA A 342 -8.32 -23.53 -25.09
N ALA A 343 -9.33 -23.27 -24.26
CA ALA A 343 -10.43 -24.20 -24.01
C ALA A 343 -11.26 -24.48 -25.28
N GLY A 344 -11.55 -23.45 -26.08
CA GLY A 344 -12.24 -23.59 -27.36
C GLY A 344 -11.45 -24.43 -28.38
N LEU A 345 -10.14 -24.22 -28.47
CA LEU A 345 -9.24 -25.04 -29.30
C LEU A 345 -9.18 -26.50 -28.82
N ALA A 346 -9.07 -26.71 -27.50
CA ALA A 346 -9.08 -28.03 -26.90
C ALA A 346 -10.42 -28.75 -27.15
N TYR A 347 -11.55 -28.06 -26.99
CA TYR A 347 -12.88 -28.59 -27.27
C TYR A 347 -13.02 -28.99 -28.75
N ALA A 348 -12.62 -28.10 -29.68
CA ALA A 348 -12.65 -28.41 -31.11
C ALA A 348 -11.78 -29.63 -31.45
N ALA A 349 -10.57 -29.71 -30.89
CA ALA A 349 -9.68 -30.86 -31.07
C ALA A 349 -10.31 -32.17 -30.55
N ARG A 350 -10.93 -32.15 -29.37
CA ARG A 350 -11.64 -33.31 -28.78
C ARG A 350 -12.85 -33.70 -29.61
N HIS A 351 -13.67 -32.75 -30.01
CA HIS A 351 -14.86 -32.99 -30.83
C HIS A 351 -14.51 -33.64 -32.16
N HIS A 352 -13.49 -33.13 -32.85
CA HIS A 352 -12.96 -33.75 -34.07
C HIS A 352 -12.43 -35.16 -33.84
N LEU A 353 -11.74 -35.39 -32.71
CA LEU A 353 -11.20 -36.70 -32.34
C LEU A 353 -12.31 -37.73 -32.11
N HIS A 354 -13.39 -37.36 -31.41
CA HIS A 354 -14.52 -38.25 -31.13
C HIS A 354 -15.41 -38.50 -32.35
N ARG A 355 -15.69 -37.49 -33.19
CA ARG A 355 -16.59 -37.65 -34.34
C ARG A 355 -15.98 -38.38 -35.53
N ARG A 356 -14.65 -38.33 -35.71
CA ARG A 356 -13.98 -38.95 -36.88
C ARG A 356 -13.09 -40.10 -36.43
N ALA A 357 -13.63 -41.33 -36.48
CA ALA A 357 -12.91 -42.54 -36.11
C ALA A 357 -11.67 -42.79 -36.99
N THR A 358 -11.71 -42.41 -38.27
CA THR A 358 -10.67 -42.70 -39.29
C THR A 358 -10.06 -41.44 -39.94
N GLY A 359 -10.39 -40.24 -39.43
CA GLY A 359 -9.97 -38.96 -40.02
C GLY A 359 -8.57 -38.47 -39.63
N ARG A 360 -8.14 -37.35 -40.25
CA ARG A 360 -6.88 -36.66 -39.91
C ARG A 360 -6.87 -36.24 -38.43
N LEU A 361 -5.78 -36.50 -37.73
CA LEU A 361 -5.59 -36.09 -36.34
C LEU A 361 -5.55 -34.54 -36.22
N PRO A 362 -6.07 -33.96 -35.12
CA PRO A 362 -6.24 -32.51 -34.96
C PRO A 362 -4.93 -31.80 -34.58
N TYR A 363 -3.87 -31.93 -35.39
CA TYR A 363 -2.55 -31.35 -35.11
C TYR A 363 -2.53 -29.82 -35.07
N ARG A 364 -3.25 -29.17 -35.99
CA ARG A 364 -3.29 -27.69 -36.09
C ARG A 364 -3.91 -27.02 -34.86
N PRO A 365 -5.14 -27.38 -34.42
CA PRO A 365 -5.71 -26.77 -33.21
C PRO A 365 -4.88 -27.07 -31.96
N ALA A 366 -4.32 -28.27 -31.82
CA ALA A 366 -3.47 -28.61 -30.68
C ALA A 366 -2.14 -27.81 -30.65
N ARG A 367 -1.54 -27.50 -31.80
CA ARG A 367 -0.36 -26.61 -31.88
C ARG A 367 -0.72 -25.17 -31.51
N LEU A 368 -1.86 -24.68 -31.99
CA LEU A 368 -2.35 -23.35 -31.62
C LEU A 368 -2.67 -23.28 -30.12
N GLU A 369 -3.29 -24.32 -29.55
CA GLU A 369 -3.54 -24.43 -28.10
C GLU A 369 -2.23 -24.32 -27.32
N ALA A 370 -1.17 -25.05 -27.72
CA ALA A 370 0.14 -24.96 -27.09
C ALA A 370 0.76 -23.55 -27.17
N SER A 371 0.63 -22.87 -28.31
CA SER A 371 1.10 -21.49 -28.47
C SER A 371 0.32 -20.52 -27.57
N VAL A 372 -1.01 -20.67 -27.46
CA VAL A 372 -1.85 -19.85 -26.58
C VAL A 372 -1.49 -20.12 -25.12
N LEU A 373 -1.29 -21.36 -24.70
CA LEU A 373 -0.89 -21.69 -23.33
C LEU A 373 0.49 -21.13 -22.97
N ALA A 374 1.44 -21.07 -23.91
CA ALA A 374 2.73 -20.41 -23.69
C ALA A 374 2.55 -18.90 -23.42
N VAL A 375 1.62 -18.24 -24.11
CA VAL A 375 1.25 -16.83 -23.85
C VAL A 375 0.52 -16.69 -22.52
N VAL A 376 -0.38 -17.61 -22.16
CA VAL A 376 -1.04 -17.64 -20.84
C VAL A 376 -0.02 -17.73 -19.70
N LEU A 377 1.06 -18.51 -19.86
CA LEU A 377 2.16 -18.55 -18.89
C LEU A 377 2.89 -17.21 -18.77
N ALA A 378 3.13 -16.52 -19.89
CA ALA A 378 3.78 -15.19 -19.87
C ALA A 378 2.90 -14.16 -19.14
N VAL A 379 1.60 -14.11 -19.48
CA VAL A 379 0.62 -13.24 -18.80
C VAL A 379 0.49 -13.61 -17.32
N SER A 380 0.57 -14.90 -16.97
CA SER A 380 0.58 -15.35 -15.57
C SER A 380 1.84 -14.90 -14.82
N ALA A 381 3.01 -14.95 -15.47
CA ALA A 381 4.24 -14.41 -14.89
C ALA A 381 4.14 -12.89 -14.67
N THR A 382 3.48 -12.15 -15.56
CA THR A 382 3.21 -10.72 -15.35
C THR A 382 2.30 -10.50 -14.13
N LEU A 383 1.21 -11.25 -13.99
CA LEU A 383 0.30 -11.13 -12.83
C LEU A 383 1.00 -11.37 -11.50
N THR A 384 2.06 -12.18 -11.47
CA THR A 384 2.82 -12.43 -10.23
C THR A 384 3.75 -11.28 -9.83
N VAL A 385 3.91 -10.26 -10.68
CA VAL A 385 4.70 -9.04 -10.41
C VAL A 385 3.78 -7.80 -10.33
N LEU A 386 2.47 -7.96 -10.55
CA LEU A 386 1.49 -6.88 -10.43
C LEU A 386 0.83 -6.87 -9.05
N ARG A 387 0.55 -5.67 -8.53
CA ARG A 387 -0.23 -5.50 -7.29
C ARG A 387 -1.64 -6.02 -7.47
N THR A 388 -2.12 -6.81 -6.51
CA THR A 388 -3.55 -7.02 -6.36
C THR A 388 -4.23 -5.69 -6.01
N PRO A 389 -5.43 -5.38 -6.53
CA PRO A 389 -6.19 -4.21 -6.11
C PRO A 389 -6.31 -4.18 -4.59
N ALA A 390 -6.10 -3.00 -3.99
CA ALA A 390 -6.23 -2.85 -2.55
C ALA A 390 -7.71 -2.66 -2.21
N ASP A 391 -8.24 -3.45 -1.27
CA ASP A 391 -9.58 -3.24 -0.74
C ASP A 391 -9.73 -1.78 -0.28
N ALA A 392 -10.58 -1.03 -0.99
CA ALA A 392 -10.78 0.39 -0.73
C ALA A 392 -11.25 0.67 0.71
N GLU A 393 -11.95 -0.31 1.32
CA GLU A 393 -12.47 -0.24 2.68
C GLU A 393 -11.50 -0.70 3.77
N ARG A 394 -10.37 -1.32 3.40
CA ARG A 394 -9.41 -1.83 4.40
C ARG A 394 -8.77 -0.66 5.16
N PRO A 395 -8.71 -0.70 6.51
CA PRO A 395 -8.06 0.35 7.29
C PRO A 395 -6.62 0.59 6.81
N LEU A 396 -6.28 1.86 6.62
CA LEU A 396 -4.90 2.27 6.48
C LEU A 396 -4.20 2.07 7.83
N SER A 397 -2.91 1.77 7.79
CA SER A 397 -2.11 1.73 9.01
C SER A 397 -1.83 3.11 9.60
N PHE A 398 -2.07 4.18 8.84
CA PHE A 398 -1.76 5.56 9.22
C PHE A 398 -2.49 6.57 8.31
N ALA A 399 -2.64 7.82 8.77
CA ALA A 399 -3.34 8.90 8.06
C ALA A 399 -2.53 9.43 6.86
N PRO A 400 -3.08 9.52 5.63
CA PRO A 400 -2.41 10.13 4.47
C PRO A 400 -1.84 11.52 4.79
N PRO A 401 -0.78 11.98 4.11
CA PRO A 401 -0.19 13.26 4.42
C PRO A 401 -1.12 14.36 3.90
N THR A 402 -1.26 15.46 4.64
CA THR A 402 -2.07 16.58 4.18
C THR A 402 -1.48 17.20 2.91
N THR A 403 -2.31 17.49 1.91
CA THR A 403 -1.86 18.05 0.62
C THR A 403 -2.17 19.54 0.56
N GLY A 404 -1.11 20.35 0.49
CA GLY A 404 -1.20 21.80 0.46
C GLY A 404 -1.64 22.40 1.80
N PRO A 405 -2.19 23.63 1.79
CA PRO A 405 -2.62 24.30 3.01
C PRO A 405 -3.75 23.55 3.72
N VAL A 406 -3.74 23.59 5.05
CA VAL A 406 -4.67 22.87 5.92
C VAL A 406 -5.62 23.85 6.60
N VAL A 407 -6.89 23.45 6.74
CA VAL A 407 -7.84 24.08 7.66
C VAL A 407 -7.95 23.18 8.88
N PRO A 408 -7.33 23.56 10.01
CA PRO A 408 -7.50 22.83 11.25
C PRO A 408 -8.86 23.16 11.89
N ALA A 409 -9.45 22.17 12.54
CA ALA A 409 -10.62 22.37 13.39
C ALA A 409 -10.58 21.37 14.56
N GLY A 410 -10.99 21.79 15.74
CA GLY A 410 -11.00 20.96 16.94
C GLY A 410 -12.29 21.12 17.72
N THR A 411 -12.74 20.06 18.37
CA THR A 411 -13.87 20.09 19.31
C THR A 411 -13.80 18.88 20.24
N ARG A 412 -14.83 18.71 21.08
CA ARG A 412 -14.97 17.55 21.95
C ARG A 412 -16.39 17.00 21.97
N ALA A 413 -16.52 15.69 21.91
CA ALA A 413 -17.76 14.95 22.08
C ALA A 413 -17.76 14.20 23.41
N GLY A 414 -18.38 14.78 24.44
CA GLY A 414 -18.27 14.27 25.80
C GLY A 414 -16.82 14.35 26.26
N GLU A 415 -16.21 13.21 26.57
CA GLU A 415 -14.81 13.06 26.98
C GLU A 415 -13.85 12.82 25.81
N ILE A 416 -14.36 12.62 24.59
CA ILE A 416 -13.55 12.30 23.42
C ILE A 416 -13.11 13.59 22.71
N GLY A 417 -11.81 13.84 22.72
CA GLY A 417 -11.17 14.90 21.92
C GLY A 417 -11.27 14.59 20.42
N ILE A 418 -11.59 15.59 19.63
CA ILE A 418 -11.71 15.48 18.17
C ILE A 418 -10.84 16.55 17.54
N SER A 419 -9.87 16.11 16.75
CA SER A 419 -9.06 16.99 15.90
C SER A 419 -9.28 16.65 14.43
N ALA A 420 -9.53 17.65 13.61
CA ALA A 420 -9.79 17.50 12.18
C ALA A 420 -8.80 18.33 11.36
N ARG A 421 -8.31 17.73 10.28
CA ARG A 421 -7.40 18.34 9.32
C ARG A 421 -8.03 18.23 7.92
N ALA A 422 -8.56 19.34 7.44
CA ALA A 422 -9.09 19.45 6.08
C ALA A 422 -8.00 19.95 5.14
N SER A 423 -7.72 19.20 4.06
CA SER A 423 -6.76 19.61 3.02
C SER A 423 -7.31 19.27 1.64
N THR A 424 -6.54 19.56 0.59
CA THR A 424 -7.02 19.37 -0.78
C THR A 424 -7.32 17.89 -1.03
N GLY A 425 -8.57 17.58 -1.39
CA GLY A 425 -9.00 16.23 -1.76
C GLY A 425 -9.23 15.27 -0.58
N GLN A 426 -9.15 15.72 0.68
CA GLN A 426 -9.29 14.82 1.83
C GLN A 426 -9.67 15.51 3.14
N LEU A 427 -10.17 14.68 4.06
CA LEU A 427 -10.42 15.01 5.47
C LEU A 427 -9.84 13.90 6.34
N ILE A 428 -9.06 14.30 7.35
CA ILE A 428 -8.53 13.41 8.39
C ILE A 428 -9.10 13.86 9.73
N ILE A 429 -9.52 12.91 10.56
CA ILE A 429 -10.07 13.14 11.89
C ILE A 429 -9.37 12.19 12.86
N ASP A 430 -8.72 12.73 13.88
CA ASP A 430 -8.10 11.98 14.95
C ASP A 430 -8.95 12.13 16.23
N LEU A 431 -9.28 11.01 16.86
CA LEU A 431 -9.98 10.90 18.13
C LEU A 431 -9.00 10.58 19.26
N THR A 432 -9.15 11.25 20.38
CA THR A 432 -8.35 11.01 21.59
C THR A 432 -9.25 10.80 22.80
N ALA A 433 -8.97 9.76 23.58
CA ALA A 433 -9.54 9.54 24.91
C ALA A 433 -8.41 9.30 25.93
N PRO A 434 -8.62 9.57 27.23
CA PRO A 434 -7.60 9.28 28.23
C PRO A 434 -7.27 7.78 28.29
N GLN A 435 -6.04 7.43 28.65
CA GLN A 435 -5.59 6.05 28.78
C GLN A 435 -5.52 5.65 30.25
N ILE A 436 -6.22 4.57 30.63
CA ILE A 436 -6.15 3.97 31.97
C ILE A 436 -5.56 2.56 31.82
N GLY A 437 -4.34 2.32 32.32
CA GLY A 437 -3.71 0.99 32.32
C GLY A 437 -3.11 0.52 30.99
N GLY A 438 -2.18 -0.44 31.03
CA GLY A 438 -1.28 -0.81 29.93
C GLY A 438 -1.96 -1.37 28.67
N THR A 439 -1.44 -0.96 27.50
CA THR A 439 -1.59 -1.51 26.12
C THR A 439 -2.90 -2.20 25.73
N GLY A 440 -4.02 -1.87 26.36
CA GLY A 440 -5.35 -2.28 25.90
C GLY A 440 -5.67 -1.57 24.59
N ASP A 441 -6.14 -2.33 23.61
CA ASP A 441 -6.49 -1.82 22.28
C ASP A 441 -7.78 -0.97 22.40
N GLN A 442 -7.63 0.32 22.71
CA GLN A 442 -8.77 1.23 22.76
C GLN A 442 -9.43 1.29 21.38
N SER A 443 -10.69 0.86 21.32
CA SER A 443 -11.47 0.88 20.09
C SER A 443 -12.17 2.23 19.94
N TYR A 444 -12.01 2.84 18.78
CA TYR A 444 -12.66 4.11 18.43
C TYR A 444 -13.67 3.85 17.31
N ALA A 445 -14.82 4.51 17.38
CA ALA A 445 -15.75 4.57 16.25
C ALA A 445 -16.17 6.01 15.99
N LEU A 446 -16.32 6.33 14.70
CA LEU A 446 -16.70 7.65 14.24
C LEU A 446 -17.71 7.54 13.11
N SER A 447 -18.76 8.35 13.17
CA SER A 447 -19.59 8.65 12.01
C SER A 447 -19.59 10.15 11.75
N ALA A 448 -19.54 10.53 10.47
CA ALA A 448 -19.49 11.92 10.06
C ALA A 448 -20.53 12.21 8.97
N THR A 449 -21.22 13.35 9.12
CA THR A 449 -22.11 13.92 8.10
C THR A 449 -21.62 15.31 7.76
N LEU A 450 -21.42 15.57 6.46
CA LEU A 450 -21.04 16.87 5.94
C LEU A 450 -22.27 17.57 5.36
N ALA A 451 -22.56 18.77 5.85
CA ALA A 451 -23.42 19.73 5.18
C ALA A 451 -22.54 20.69 4.37
N ASP A 452 -22.74 20.75 3.06
CA ASP A 452 -22.02 21.69 2.20
C ASP A 452 -22.49 23.14 2.43
N PRO A 453 -21.82 24.17 1.87
CA PRO A 453 -22.20 25.57 2.07
C PRO A 453 -23.61 25.93 1.55
N ARG A 454 -24.24 25.06 0.76
CA ARG A 454 -25.62 25.22 0.27
C ARG A 454 -26.64 24.45 1.12
N GLY A 455 -26.19 23.76 2.18
CA GLY A 455 -27.02 23.00 3.09
C GLY A 455 -27.28 21.55 2.68
N SER A 456 -26.70 21.07 1.57
CA SER A 456 -26.85 19.67 1.15
C SER A 456 -26.07 18.74 2.08
N LYS A 457 -26.75 17.74 2.66
CA LYS A 457 -26.19 16.82 3.65
C LYS A 457 -25.80 15.49 3.02
N ARG A 458 -24.60 15.00 3.35
CA ARG A 458 -24.04 13.73 2.90
C ARG A 458 -23.33 13.03 4.05
N ARG A 459 -23.63 11.75 4.29
CA ARG A 459 -22.82 10.89 5.17
C ARG A 459 -21.46 10.62 4.50
N LEU A 460 -20.38 10.73 5.27
CA LEU A 460 -19.03 10.44 4.79
C LEU A 460 -18.69 8.96 5.03
N ALA A 461 -18.08 8.32 4.04
CA ALA A 461 -17.51 6.98 4.18
C ALA A 461 -16.10 7.12 4.77
N LEU A 462 -15.97 6.79 6.06
CA LEU A 462 -14.72 6.93 6.80
C LEU A 462 -13.97 5.59 6.79
N ARG A 463 -12.67 5.67 6.55
CA ARG A 463 -11.74 4.54 6.63
C ARG A 463 -10.81 4.75 7.82
N GLY A 464 -10.57 3.70 8.61
CA GLY A 464 -9.58 3.77 9.68
C GLY A 464 -8.19 4.07 9.13
N CYS A 465 -7.38 4.83 9.86
CA CYS A 465 -6.03 5.20 9.47
C CYS A 465 -5.03 5.13 10.62
N GLY A 466 -5.12 4.08 11.44
CA GLY A 466 -4.44 3.96 12.73
C GLY A 466 -5.41 4.11 13.90
N THR A 467 -4.94 3.85 15.11
CA THR A 467 -5.76 3.93 16.34
C THR A 467 -6.31 5.35 16.52
N GLY A 468 -7.64 5.49 16.63
CA GLY A 468 -8.31 6.78 16.74
C GLY A 468 -8.35 7.63 15.45
N CYS A 469 -7.70 7.20 14.37
CA CYS A 469 -7.61 7.98 13.13
C CYS A 469 -8.65 7.52 12.10
N PHE A 470 -9.31 8.50 11.47
CA PHE A 470 -10.26 8.30 10.39
C PHE A 470 -9.94 9.19 9.19
N TYR A 471 -10.02 8.63 7.99
CA TYR A 471 -9.71 9.28 6.72
C TYR A 471 -10.86 9.12 5.73
N THR A 472 -11.13 10.17 4.94
CA THR A 472 -11.97 10.08 3.75
C THR A 472 -11.43 10.97 2.64
N PRO A 473 -11.42 10.51 1.37
CA PRO A 473 -11.27 11.42 0.24
C PRO A 473 -12.48 12.36 0.19
N LEU A 474 -12.23 13.64 -0.05
CA LEU A 474 -13.28 14.66 -0.03
C LEU A 474 -12.90 15.88 -0.87
N THR A 475 -13.77 16.24 -1.82
CA THR A 475 -13.67 17.51 -2.55
C THR A 475 -14.46 18.58 -1.83
N TRP A 476 -13.79 19.68 -1.46
CA TRP A 476 -14.39 20.81 -0.78
C TRP A 476 -15.05 21.78 -1.75
N ARG A 477 -16.24 22.28 -1.39
CA ARG A 477 -16.88 23.41 -2.08
C ARG A 477 -16.41 24.72 -1.43
N LYS A 478 -16.28 25.78 -2.22
CA LYS A 478 -16.00 27.13 -1.71
C LYS A 478 -17.12 27.58 -0.75
N GLY A 479 -16.74 28.06 0.43
CA GLY A 479 -17.64 28.44 1.52
C GLY A 479 -17.40 27.63 2.80
N THR A 480 -18.28 27.82 3.80
CA THR A 480 -18.20 27.12 5.08
C THR A 480 -19.09 25.89 5.07
N SER A 481 -18.48 24.73 5.28
CA SER A 481 -19.18 23.45 5.43
C SER A 481 -19.29 23.08 6.91
N ARG A 482 -20.35 22.38 7.30
CA ARG A 482 -20.57 21.93 8.68
C ARG A 482 -20.45 20.43 8.77
N LEU A 483 -19.55 19.96 9.63
CA LEU A 483 -19.40 18.56 9.98
C LEU A 483 -20.20 18.28 11.25
N THR A 484 -21.02 17.24 11.21
CA THR A 484 -21.67 16.65 12.39
C THR A 484 -21.04 15.29 12.63
N LEU A 485 -20.40 15.14 13.78
CA LEU A 485 -19.61 13.97 14.16
C LEU A 485 -20.31 13.26 15.31
N THR A 486 -20.32 11.93 15.31
CA THR A 486 -20.69 11.11 16.47
C THR A 486 -19.54 10.16 16.76
N ALA A 487 -18.90 10.34 17.90
CA ALA A 487 -17.68 9.65 18.29
C ALA A 487 -17.90 8.78 19.55
N THR A 488 -17.28 7.62 19.59
CA THR A 488 -17.24 6.71 20.75
C THR A 488 -15.84 6.14 20.93
N ALA A 489 -15.43 5.85 22.18
CA ALA A 489 -14.12 5.33 22.54
C ALA A 489 -14.27 4.29 23.66
N GLY A 490 -14.28 3.00 23.29
CA GLY A 490 -14.62 1.91 24.21
C GLY A 490 -15.99 2.10 24.89
N GLU A 491 -16.19 1.35 25.97
CA GLU A 491 -17.37 1.51 26.85
C GLU A 491 -17.10 2.45 28.04
N GLU A 492 -15.82 2.75 28.30
CA GLU A 492 -15.37 3.49 29.49
C GLU A 492 -15.52 5.01 29.36
N TRP A 493 -15.41 5.56 28.13
CA TRP A 493 -15.40 7.00 27.90
C TRP A 493 -16.72 7.49 27.32
N ALA A 494 -17.26 8.55 27.93
CA ALA A 494 -18.49 9.16 27.45
C ALA A 494 -18.25 9.84 26.09
N GLY A 495 -18.68 9.19 25.01
CA GLY A 495 -18.71 9.78 23.67
C GLY A 495 -19.94 10.67 23.44
N GLY A 496 -20.17 11.06 22.19
CA GLY A 496 -21.34 11.85 21.86
C GLY A 496 -21.30 12.49 20.48
N ARG A 497 -22.21 13.46 20.27
CA ARG A 497 -22.30 14.23 19.04
C ARG A 497 -21.60 15.57 19.20
N ALA A 498 -20.79 15.96 18.22
CA ALA A 498 -20.13 17.26 18.16
C ALA A 498 -20.19 17.85 16.75
N GLY A 499 -20.01 19.17 16.66
CA GLY A 499 -20.02 19.90 15.39
C GLY A 499 -18.69 20.60 15.13
N LEU A 500 -18.24 20.59 13.87
CA LEU A 500 -17.09 21.36 13.39
C LEU A 500 -17.46 22.16 12.15
N THR A 501 -16.77 23.27 11.93
CA THR A 501 -16.90 24.09 10.72
C THR A 501 -15.60 24.12 9.95
N ILE A 502 -15.67 23.91 8.64
CA ILE A 502 -14.52 23.96 7.73
C ILE A 502 -14.82 25.00 6.65
N THR A 503 -14.04 26.07 6.60
CA THR A 503 -14.14 27.10 5.56
C THR A 503 -13.12 26.85 4.47
N TRP A 504 -13.56 26.74 3.22
CA TRP A 504 -12.71 26.51 2.06
C TRP A 504 -12.81 27.64 1.02
N PRO A 505 -11.71 28.03 0.34
CA PRO A 505 -10.34 27.52 0.46
C PRO A 505 -9.59 28.03 1.70
N PRO A 506 -8.55 27.31 2.16
CA PRO A 506 -7.64 27.77 3.21
C PRO A 506 -6.93 29.06 2.80
N ARG A 507 -6.69 29.96 3.76
CA ARG A 507 -5.97 31.22 3.55
C ARG A 507 -4.84 31.34 4.57
N PRO A 508 -3.63 30.80 4.29
CA PRO A 508 -2.50 30.94 5.22
C PRO A 508 -2.18 32.40 5.51
N ASP A 509 -2.03 32.76 6.79
CA ASP A 509 -1.80 34.15 7.22
C ASP A 509 -0.88 34.22 8.45
N ALA A 510 0.39 33.88 8.25
CA ALA A 510 1.40 33.96 9.31
C ALA A 510 1.72 35.40 9.73
N ALA A 511 1.41 36.38 8.88
CA ALA A 511 1.61 37.79 9.19
C ALA A 511 0.64 38.25 10.29
N LEU A 512 -0.64 37.88 10.16
CA LEU A 512 -1.66 38.21 11.16
C LEU A 512 -1.35 37.61 12.54
N LEU A 513 -0.79 36.40 12.61
CA LEU A 513 -0.36 35.83 13.89
C LEU A 513 0.76 36.65 14.56
N ARG A 514 1.76 37.10 13.77
CA ARG A 514 2.84 37.94 14.30
C ARG A 514 2.34 39.32 14.74
N GLU A 515 1.41 39.90 13.99
CA GLU A 515 0.70 41.13 14.37
C GLU A 515 -0.05 40.94 15.70
N THR A 516 -0.81 39.83 15.82
CA THR A 516 -1.56 39.49 17.04
C THR A 516 -0.64 39.38 18.25
N VAL A 517 0.48 38.65 18.13
CA VAL A 517 1.45 38.52 19.22
C VAL A 517 2.10 39.87 19.56
N ALA A 518 2.37 40.72 18.57
CA ALA A 518 2.90 42.06 18.81
C ALA A 518 1.88 42.98 19.51
N ALA A 519 0.60 42.92 19.12
CA ALA A 519 -0.49 43.65 19.73
C ALA A 519 -0.71 43.21 21.19
N MET A 520 -0.77 41.89 21.43
CA MET A 520 -0.90 41.32 22.77
C MET A 520 0.26 41.70 23.70
N LYS A 521 1.51 41.74 23.21
CA LYS A 521 2.67 42.20 24.01
C LYS A 521 2.57 43.66 24.48
N LYS A 522 1.78 44.48 23.78
CA LYS A 522 1.55 45.90 24.07
C LYS A 522 0.21 46.17 24.75
N ALA A 523 -0.64 45.16 24.89
CA ALA A 523 -1.97 45.33 25.47
C ALA A 523 -1.87 45.74 26.95
N PRO A 524 -2.77 46.62 27.43
CA PRO A 524 -2.89 46.90 28.86
C PRO A 524 -3.26 45.62 29.63
N PRO A 525 -3.09 45.60 30.97
CA PRO A 525 -3.62 44.53 31.79
C PRO A 525 -5.11 44.27 31.48
N PHE A 526 -5.51 43.02 31.43
CA PHE A 526 -6.88 42.60 31.13
C PHE A 526 -7.33 41.50 32.07
N THR A 527 -8.63 41.27 32.13
CA THR A 527 -9.20 40.12 32.85
C THR A 527 -9.49 39.00 31.86
N LEU A 528 -8.86 37.85 32.06
CA LEU A 528 -9.12 36.63 31.31
C LEU A 528 -10.23 35.82 31.98
N HIS A 529 -11.32 35.61 31.26
CA HIS A 529 -12.43 34.75 31.67
C HIS A 529 -12.25 33.39 31.02
N GLU A 530 -11.93 32.37 31.80
CA GLU A 530 -11.60 31.02 31.32
C GLU A 530 -12.63 29.99 31.79
N LEU A 531 -13.05 29.12 30.88
CA LEU A 531 -13.84 27.92 31.14
C LEU A 531 -13.07 26.71 30.62
N VAL A 532 -12.91 25.68 31.45
CA VAL A 532 -12.19 24.45 31.11
C VAL A 532 -13.08 23.25 31.35
N THR A 533 -13.30 22.43 30.31
CA THR A 533 -14.07 21.19 30.43
C THR A 533 -13.32 19.96 29.94
N SER A 534 -13.39 18.91 30.76
CA SER A 534 -12.96 17.56 30.39
C SER A 534 -14.09 16.72 29.79
N ASN A 535 -15.34 17.18 29.87
CA ASN A 535 -16.51 16.46 29.41
C ASN A 535 -17.60 17.44 28.95
N THR A 536 -17.75 17.64 27.65
CA THR A 536 -18.74 18.61 27.11
C THR A 536 -20.19 18.21 27.36
N ALA A 537 -20.46 16.94 27.73
CA ALA A 537 -21.81 16.53 28.14
C ALA A 537 -22.20 17.05 29.52
N ARG A 538 -21.22 17.50 30.34
CA ARG A 538 -21.46 18.11 31.66
C ARG A 538 -21.41 19.64 31.65
N GLY A 539 -21.24 20.26 30.49
CA GLY A 539 -21.09 21.71 30.33
C GLY A 539 -19.64 22.15 30.08
N LEU A 540 -19.40 23.47 30.14
CA LEU A 540 -18.11 24.10 29.82
C LEU A 540 -17.15 24.21 31.02
N GLY A 541 -17.57 23.77 32.20
CA GLY A 541 -16.81 23.86 33.44
C GLY A 541 -17.07 25.15 34.22
N ASP A 542 -16.29 25.36 35.27
CA ASP A 542 -16.43 26.51 36.16
C ASP A 542 -15.67 27.73 35.62
N LEU A 543 -16.29 28.90 35.70
CA LEU A 543 -15.67 30.15 35.26
C LEU A 543 -14.52 30.55 36.21
N LYS A 544 -13.35 30.80 35.64
CA LYS A 544 -12.20 31.41 36.31
C LYS A 544 -11.95 32.80 35.76
N GLN A 545 -11.57 33.72 36.64
CA GLN A 545 -11.19 35.08 36.28
C GLN A 545 -9.75 35.30 36.71
N LEU A 546 -8.89 35.67 35.76
CA LEU A 546 -7.46 35.79 35.96
C LEU A 546 -7.02 37.17 35.45
N PRO A 547 -6.63 38.10 36.33
CA PRO A 547 -6.01 39.35 35.91
C PRO A 547 -4.61 39.04 35.39
N LEU A 548 -4.32 39.39 34.13
CA LEU A 548 -3.06 39.07 33.46
C LEU A 548 -2.61 40.23 32.57
N THR A 549 -1.31 40.29 32.31
CA THR A 549 -0.76 41.08 31.19
C THR A 549 -0.65 40.22 29.94
N GLY A 550 -0.63 40.86 28.76
CA GLY A 550 -0.47 40.11 27.51
C GLY A 550 0.87 39.38 27.38
N LYS A 551 1.93 39.84 28.07
CA LYS A 551 3.22 39.12 28.11
C LYS A 551 3.14 37.83 28.93
N GLU A 552 2.48 37.87 30.08
CA GLU A 552 2.29 36.69 30.94
C GLU A 552 1.42 35.66 30.24
N PHE A 553 0.32 36.10 29.62
CA PHE A 553 -0.54 35.21 28.82
C PHE A 553 0.25 34.53 27.69
N LEU A 554 0.92 35.32 26.83
CA LEU A 554 1.68 34.77 25.71
C LEU A 554 2.84 33.85 26.14
N ALA A 555 3.39 34.00 27.34
CA ALA A 555 4.42 33.11 27.85
C ALA A 555 3.91 31.67 28.11
N SER A 556 2.60 31.51 28.31
CA SER A 556 1.95 30.21 28.51
C SER A 556 1.39 29.58 27.23
N GLU A 557 1.34 30.35 26.14
CA GLU A 557 0.70 29.92 24.89
C GLU A 557 1.67 29.33 23.86
N PRO A 558 1.30 28.25 23.15
CA PRO A 558 2.18 27.60 22.18
C PRO A 558 2.51 28.48 20.97
N TYR A 559 1.70 29.51 20.72
CA TYR A 559 1.89 30.49 19.64
C TYR A 559 2.55 31.80 20.12
N GLY A 560 2.97 31.89 21.40
CA GLY A 560 3.54 33.10 21.99
C GLY A 560 4.80 33.64 21.31
N SER A 561 5.51 32.78 20.56
CA SER A 561 6.65 33.13 19.70
C SER A 561 6.25 33.81 18.39
N GLY A 562 4.96 33.81 18.02
CA GLY A 562 4.46 34.29 16.73
C GLY A 562 4.56 33.26 15.61
N THR A 563 4.75 31.97 15.93
CA THR A 563 4.81 30.88 14.97
C THR A 563 3.91 29.71 15.37
N ALA A 564 3.31 29.04 14.38
CA ALA A 564 2.59 27.79 14.55
C ALA A 564 2.78 26.91 13.29
N PRO A 565 2.79 25.57 13.42
CA PRO A 565 2.96 24.66 12.29
C PRO A 565 1.90 24.82 11.20
N VAL A 566 0.65 25.04 11.60
CA VAL A 566 -0.48 25.30 10.71
C VAL A 566 -1.16 26.59 11.12
N ILE A 567 -1.34 27.50 10.16
CA ILE A 567 -2.00 28.79 10.35
C ILE A 567 -2.93 29.01 9.16
N THR A 568 -4.20 29.33 9.43
CA THR A 568 -5.15 29.70 8.39
C THR A 568 -6.09 30.79 8.90
N ARG A 569 -6.29 31.82 8.08
CA ARG A 569 -7.28 32.86 8.33
C ARG A 569 -8.68 32.33 8.01
N LEU A 570 -9.57 32.49 8.98
CA LEU A 570 -10.98 32.20 8.84
C LEU A 570 -11.72 33.43 8.27
N PRO A 571 -12.95 33.28 7.75
CA PRO A 571 -13.78 34.43 7.40
C PRO A 571 -13.96 35.34 8.61
N ASP A 572 -13.91 36.64 8.37
CA ASP A 572 -14.20 37.63 9.40
C ASP A 572 -15.67 37.51 9.82
N GLU A 573 -15.96 37.67 11.11
CA GLU A 573 -17.30 37.51 11.69
C GLU A 573 -17.63 38.73 12.55
N SER A 574 -18.77 39.38 12.27
CA SER A 574 -19.18 40.62 12.94
C SER A 574 -18.11 41.72 12.93
N GLY A 575 -17.29 41.78 11.87
CA GLY A 575 -16.18 42.74 11.74
C GLY A 575 -14.86 42.29 12.40
N HIS A 576 -14.85 41.17 13.13
CA HIS A 576 -13.66 40.66 13.80
C HIS A 576 -12.84 39.75 12.88
N ARG A 577 -11.51 39.92 12.91
CA ARG A 577 -10.56 39.07 12.19
C ARG A 577 -10.41 37.74 12.92
N ARG A 578 -10.32 36.62 12.20
CA ARG A 578 -10.24 35.28 12.82
C ARG A 578 -9.07 34.44 12.30
N LEU A 579 -8.41 33.71 13.20
CA LEU A 579 -7.29 32.81 12.91
C LEU A 579 -7.55 31.42 13.49
N ALA A 580 -7.30 30.37 12.71
CA ALA A 580 -7.22 29.00 13.20
C ALA A 580 -5.78 28.49 13.13
N LEU A 581 -5.32 27.91 14.24
CA LEU A 581 -3.98 27.38 14.43
C LEU A 581 -4.04 25.89 14.75
N ALA A 582 -3.00 25.14 14.40
CA ALA A 582 -2.85 23.78 14.90
C ALA A 582 -1.40 23.36 15.14
N TYR A 583 -1.28 22.47 16.12
CA TYR A 583 -0.09 21.78 16.58
C TYR A 583 -0.38 20.28 16.45
N PRO A 584 -0.16 19.70 15.24
CA PRO A 584 -0.65 18.36 14.94
C PRO A 584 0.02 17.26 15.78
N ALA A 585 1.27 17.45 16.21
CA ALA A 585 1.96 16.44 17.02
C ALA A 585 1.39 16.36 18.45
N GLU A 586 0.79 17.45 18.91
CA GLU A 586 0.18 17.63 20.21
C GLU A 586 -1.34 17.38 20.19
N HIS A 587 -1.91 17.15 19.00
CA HIS A 587 -3.36 17.13 18.74
C HIS A 587 -4.08 18.38 19.26
N THR A 588 -3.41 19.54 19.22
CA THR A 588 -3.97 20.80 19.71
C THR A 588 -4.41 21.70 18.56
N GLN A 589 -5.58 22.31 18.67
CA GLN A 589 -6.12 23.30 17.73
C GLN A 589 -6.60 24.53 18.48
N LEU A 590 -6.44 25.71 17.87
CA LEU A 590 -6.87 26.97 18.44
C LEU A 590 -7.67 27.77 17.42
N ASP A 591 -8.68 28.48 17.89
CA ASP A 591 -9.46 29.46 17.13
C ASP A 591 -9.41 30.80 17.87
N LEU A 592 -8.89 31.82 17.21
CA LEU A 592 -8.69 33.16 17.75
C LEU A 592 -9.63 34.13 17.03
N THR A 593 -10.34 34.94 17.80
CA THR A 593 -11.10 36.10 17.30
C THR A 593 -10.43 37.37 17.79
N LEU A 594 -10.18 38.29 16.87
CA LEU A 594 -9.35 39.47 17.09
C LEU A 594 -10.16 40.76 16.91
N ASP A 595 -9.84 41.78 17.70
CA ASP A 595 -10.34 43.13 17.49
C ASP A 595 -9.64 43.85 16.32
N GLU A 596 -10.03 45.10 16.06
CA GLU A 596 -9.45 45.91 14.99
C GLU A 596 -7.95 46.17 15.19
N SER A 597 -7.50 46.30 16.44
CA SER A 597 -6.09 46.50 16.81
C SER A 597 -5.26 45.21 16.79
N GLY A 598 -5.89 44.05 16.55
CA GLY A 598 -5.23 42.75 16.53
C GLY A 598 -5.09 42.09 17.91
N ARG A 599 -5.75 42.61 18.95
CA ARG A 599 -5.82 41.96 20.27
C ARG A 599 -6.81 40.81 20.26
N ILE A 600 -6.57 39.79 21.07
CA ILE A 600 -7.45 38.61 21.15
C ILE A 600 -8.68 38.98 21.98
N LEU A 601 -9.87 38.78 21.44
CA LEU A 601 -11.15 38.93 22.16
C LEU A 601 -11.64 37.58 22.69
N HIS A 602 -11.52 36.55 21.86
CA HIS A 602 -11.96 35.19 22.19
C HIS A 602 -10.92 34.17 21.71
N GLU A 603 -10.70 33.14 22.52
CA GLU A 603 -9.91 31.97 22.15
C GLU A 603 -10.70 30.71 22.49
N THR A 604 -10.69 29.75 21.56
CA THR A 604 -11.07 28.36 21.85
C THR A 604 -9.88 27.46 21.58
N LEU A 605 -9.37 26.80 22.62
CA LEU A 605 -8.28 25.83 22.55
C LEU A 605 -8.84 24.43 22.77
N THR A 606 -8.69 23.56 21.77
CA THR A 606 -8.99 22.14 21.87
C THR A 606 -7.67 21.38 22.01
N ALA A 607 -7.47 20.73 23.15
CA ALA A 607 -6.35 19.83 23.41
C ALA A 607 -6.88 18.37 23.56
N PRO A 608 -6.00 17.35 23.62
CA PRO A 608 -6.44 15.95 23.70
C PRO A 608 -7.44 15.66 24.82
N ASN A 609 -7.25 16.32 25.97
CA ASN A 609 -7.92 16.00 27.22
C ASN A 609 -8.78 17.14 27.77
N HIS A 610 -8.80 18.32 27.15
CA HIS A 610 -9.57 19.47 27.61
C HIS A 610 -9.98 20.40 26.46
N LEU A 611 -11.15 21.01 26.60
CA LEU A 611 -11.59 22.14 25.80
C LEU A 611 -11.55 23.38 26.69
N VAL A 612 -10.85 24.40 26.25
CA VAL A 612 -10.71 25.68 26.95
C VAL A 612 -11.34 26.77 26.10
N THR A 613 -12.25 27.54 26.68
CA THR A 613 -12.80 28.73 26.04
C THR A 613 -12.47 29.95 26.89
N ARG A 614 -11.93 30.98 26.27
CA ARG A 614 -11.41 32.18 26.91
C ARG A 614 -12.01 33.42 26.27
N THR A 615 -12.40 34.37 27.12
CA THR A 615 -12.82 35.71 26.72
C THR A 615 -11.94 36.73 27.41
N PHE A 616 -11.46 37.72 26.65
CA PHE A 616 -10.53 38.74 27.11
C PHE A 616 -11.28 40.05 27.29
N VAL A 617 -11.28 40.60 28.50
CA VAL A 617 -11.92 41.88 28.83
C VAL A 617 -10.84 42.91 29.13
N TYR A 618 -10.65 43.83 28.19
CA TYR A 618 -9.75 44.97 28.33
C TYR A 618 -10.45 46.12 29.03
N PRO A 619 -9.72 46.95 29.81
CA PRO A 619 -10.27 48.17 30.37
C PRO A 619 -10.71 49.12 29.25
N GLU A 620 -11.78 49.87 29.49
CA GLU A 620 -12.18 50.97 28.63
C GLU A 620 -11.10 52.07 28.68
N PRO A 621 -10.79 52.74 27.55
CA PRO A 621 -9.89 53.88 27.59
C PRO A 621 -10.51 54.96 28.48
N ASP A 622 -9.78 55.40 29.51
CA ASP A 622 -10.25 56.43 30.46
C ASP A 622 -10.71 57.69 29.69
N GLU A 623 -11.97 58.10 29.88
CA GLU A 623 -12.54 59.35 29.33
C GLU A 623 -12.10 60.61 30.10
N GLU A 624 -11.17 60.54 31.06
CA GLU A 624 -10.81 61.66 31.93
C GLU A 624 -9.32 62.02 31.90
N GLU A 625 -8.96 62.91 30.97
CA GLU A 625 -8.03 64.02 31.22
C GLU A 625 -8.24 65.07 30.13
N GLY A 626 -9.38 65.78 30.20
CA GLY A 626 -9.79 66.59 29.07
C GLY A 626 -10.81 67.68 29.32
N HIS A 627 -11.04 68.16 30.55
CA HIS A 627 -11.66 69.46 30.77
C HIS A 627 -11.34 69.99 32.18
N GLU A 628 -10.38 70.91 32.29
CA GLU A 628 -10.61 72.20 32.97
C GLU A 628 -9.52 73.21 32.58
N HIS A 629 -10.01 74.37 32.11
CA HIS A 629 -9.31 75.57 31.72
C HIS A 629 -9.57 76.66 32.76
#